data_AF-A0AAX0L6Q5-F1
#
_entry.id   AF-A0AAX0L6Q5-F1
#
_cell.length_a   1.000
_cell.length_b   1.000
_cell.length_c   1.000
_cell.angle_alpha   90.00
_cell.angle_beta   90.00
_cell.angle_gamma   90.00
#
_symmetry.space_group_name_H-M   'P 1'
#
loop_
_entity.id
_entity.type
_entity.pdbx_description
1 polymer ?
#
loop_
_entity_poly.entity_id
_entity_poly.type
_entity_poly.pdbx_seq_one_letter_code
_entity_poly.pdbx_strand_id
1 'polypeptide(L)'
;MSRETDPVHALMDILRVEREAIRAADLGALTGLADRKQNALARLDAPPAEALHELRRMAIENERLLAAALQGVRAAQSRLKTIMVSARGYDSYDASGHKTAIRRDGSAFERRA
;
A
#
# COMPACT_ATOMS: atom_id res chain seq x y z
N MET A 1 31.44 25.41 -15.64
CA MET A 1 30.07 25.64 -16.11
C MET A 1 29.17 24.79 -15.24
N SER A 2 28.33 25.45 -14.46
CA SER A 2 27.77 24.97 -13.20
C SER A 2 26.85 23.75 -13.36
N ARG A 3 27.05 22.75 -12.49
CA ARG A 3 26.13 21.64 -12.23
C ARG A 3 24.88 22.15 -11.51
N GLU A 4 24.13 23.03 -12.16
CA GLU A 4 22.76 23.30 -11.76
C GLU A 4 21.97 22.04 -12.11
N THR A 5 21.46 21.36 -11.10
CA THR A 5 20.84 20.04 -11.21
C THR A 5 19.84 20.02 -12.35
N ASP A 6 20.15 19.29 -13.42
CA ASP A 6 19.28 19.16 -14.58
C ASP A 6 17.87 18.73 -14.10
N PRO A 7 16.82 19.53 -14.36
CA PRO A 7 15.46 19.26 -13.91
C PRO A 7 14.97 17.85 -14.31
N VAL A 8 15.46 17.34 -15.45
CA VAL A 8 15.19 15.97 -15.90
C VAL A 8 15.74 14.95 -14.91
N HIS A 9 17.02 15.06 -14.56
CA HIS A 9 17.67 14.14 -13.63
C HIS A 9 17.02 14.19 -12.24
N ALA A 10 16.66 15.39 -11.76
CA ALA A 10 15.94 15.54 -10.50
C ALA A 10 14.59 14.79 -10.51
N LEU A 11 13.83 14.86 -11.62
CA LEU A 11 12.57 14.15 -11.74
C LEU A 11 12.78 12.63 -11.86
N MET A 12 13.81 12.18 -12.57
CA MET A 12 14.18 10.75 -12.62
C MET A 12 14.54 10.20 -11.25
N ASP A 13 15.27 10.96 -10.43
CA ASP A 13 15.62 10.55 -9.07
C ASP A 13 14.38 10.46 -8.18
N ILE A 14 13.45 11.41 -8.29
CA ILE A 14 12.15 11.34 -7.58
C ILE A 14 11.38 10.08 -7.98
N LEU A 15 11.32 9.74 -9.27
CA LEU A 15 10.67 8.51 -9.73
C LEU A 15 11.40 7.25 -9.26
N ARG A 16 12.72 7.29 -9.07
CA ARG A 16 13.48 6.16 -8.48
C ARG A 16 13.15 5.96 -7.00
N VAL A 17 13.13 7.05 -6.23
CA VAL A 17 12.74 7.03 -4.81
C VAL A 17 11.31 6.53 -4.64
N GLU A 18 10.38 6.96 -5.51
CA GLU A 18 9.00 6.47 -5.50
C GLU A 18 8.93 4.95 -5.68
N ARG A 19 9.70 4.41 -6.64
CA ARG A 19 9.76 2.98 -6.90
C ARG A 19 10.25 2.20 -5.68
N GLU A 20 11.30 2.67 -5.03
CA GLU A 20 11.87 2.04 -3.84
C GLU A 20 10.88 2.06 -2.68
N ALA A 21 10.24 3.21 -2.43
CA ALA A 21 9.22 3.35 -1.39
C ALA A 21 8.01 2.41 -1.62
N ILE A 22 7.51 2.32 -2.86
CA ILE A 22 6.41 1.38 -3.19
C ILE A 22 6.84 -0.07 -2.93
N ARG A 23 8.06 -0.46 -3.34
CA ARG A 23 8.57 -1.83 -3.13
C ARG A 23 8.81 -2.16 -1.66
N ALA A 24 9.26 -1.18 -0.88
CA ALA A 24 9.46 -1.32 0.56
C ALA A 24 8.15 -1.27 1.36
N ALA A 25 7.01 -1.01 0.69
CA ALA A 25 5.72 -0.72 1.32
C ALA A 25 5.78 0.47 2.31
N ASP A 26 6.73 1.39 2.12
CA ASP A 26 6.85 2.61 2.90
C ASP A 26 5.91 3.68 2.33
N LEU A 27 4.63 3.55 2.69
CA LEU A 27 3.60 4.49 2.27
C LEU A 27 3.78 5.88 2.91
N GLY A 28 4.49 5.95 4.04
CA GLY A 28 4.83 7.21 4.71
C GLY A 28 5.80 8.03 3.86
N ALA A 29 6.83 7.38 3.31
CA ALA A 29 7.77 8.02 2.39
C ALA A 29 7.08 8.56 1.12
N LEU A 30 5.98 7.95 0.65
CA LEU A 30 5.21 8.45 -0.50
C LEU A 30 4.51 9.78 -0.22
N THR A 31 4.29 10.14 1.05
CA THR A 31 3.72 11.43 1.41
C THR A 31 4.69 12.56 1.06
N GLY A 32 4.19 13.60 0.38
CA GLY A 32 5.03 14.71 -0.10
C GLY A 32 5.83 14.42 -1.38
N LEU A 33 5.90 13.18 -1.88
CA LEU A 33 6.47 12.92 -3.22
C LEU A 33 5.63 13.56 -4.33
N ALA A 34 4.31 13.64 -4.14
CA ALA A 34 3.41 14.31 -5.07
C ALA A 34 3.79 15.79 -5.25
N ASP A 35 3.98 16.53 -4.14
CA ASP A 35 4.35 17.94 -4.17
C ASP A 35 5.74 18.15 -4.79
N ARG A 36 6.70 17.27 -4.46
CA ARG A 36 8.04 17.29 -5.07
C ARG A 36 7.98 17.06 -6.58
N LYS A 37 7.15 16.11 -7.05
CA LYS A 37 6.93 15.87 -8.49
C LYS A 37 6.30 17.09 -9.16
N GLN A 38 5.28 17.69 -8.55
CA GLN A 38 4.63 18.90 -9.06
C GLN A 38 5.64 20.04 -9.25
N ASN A 39 6.48 20.27 -8.23
CA ASN A 39 7.51 21.32 -8.26
C ASN A 39 8.61 21.02 -9.29
N ALA A 40 9.03 19.77 -9.44
CA ALA A 40 10.02 19.38 -10.45
C ALA A 40 9.47 19.51 -11.87
N LEU A 41 8.22 19.13 -12.11
CA LEU A 41 7.52 19.30 -13.38
C LEU A 41 7.37 20.78 -13.75
N ALA A 42 7.07 21.65 -12.78
CA ALA A 42 6.95 23.08 -13.02
C ALA A 42 8.29 23.75 -13.43
N ARG A 43 9.43 23.11 -13.12
CA ARG A 43 10.77 23.60 -13.45
C ARG A 43 11.34 22.94 -14.70
N LEU A 44 10.59 22.03 -15.33
CA LEU A 44 10.98 21.30 -16.51
C LEU A 44 10.69 22.18 -17.74
N ASP A 45 11.75 22.76 -18.32
CA ASP A 45 11.63 23.57 -19.54
C ASP A 45 12.15 22.78 -20.75
N ALA A 46 11.26 22.53 -21.72
CA ALA A 46 11.53 21.87 -23.00
C ALA A 46 12.58 20.73 -22.97
N PRO A 47 12.34 19.63 -22.25
CA PRO A 47 13.30 18.53 -22.20
C PRO A 47 13.45 17.85 -23.57
N PRO A 48 14.62 17.29 -23.88
CA PRO A 48 14.82 16.53 -25.12
C PRO A 48 13.83 15.35 -25.16
N ALA A 49 13.37 14.99 -26.37
CA ALA A 49 12.34 13.98 -26.55
C ALA A 49 12.70 12.63 -25.89
N GLU A 50 13.97 12.23 -25.98
CA GLU A 50 14.49 11.00 -25.36
C GLU A 50 14.31 11.00 -23.84
N ALA A 51 14.64 12.12 -23.17
CA ALA A 51 14.46 12.29 -21.74
C ALA A 51 12.98 12.23 -21.33
N LEU A 52 12.11 12.87 -22.12
CA LEU A 52 10.67 12.83 -21.88
C LEU A 52 10.09 11.42 -22.04
N HIS A 53 10.56 10.66 -23.03
CA HIS A 53 10.18 9.26 -23.21
C HIS A 53 10.60 8.40 -22.01
N GLU A 54 11.81 8.59 -21.51
CA GLU A 54 12.30 7.85 -20.36
C GLU A 54 11.55 8.21 -19.07
N LEU A 55 11.31 9.50 -18.81
CA LEU A 55 10.48 9.96 -17.69
C LEU A 55 9.07 9.36 -17.73
N ARG A 56 8.44 9.35 -18.91
CA ARG A 56 7.12 8.74 -19.10
C ARG A 56 7.15 7.23 -18.83
N ARG A 57 8.18 6.53 -19.31
CA ARG A 57 8.34 5.09 -19.06
C ARG A 57 8.45 4.80 -17.57
N MET A 58 9.31 5.53 -16.86
CA MET A 58 9.49 5.38 -15.42
C MET A 58 8.19 5.65 -14.64
N ALA A 59 7.44 6.70 -15.03
CA ALA A 59 6.18 7.05 -14.38
C ALA A 59 5.11 5.97 -14.56
N ILE A 60 4.95 5.43 -15.78
CA ILE A 60 3.99 4.34 -16.07
C ILE A 60 4.35 3.07 -15.28
N GLU A 61 5.64 2.73 -15.18
CA GLU A 61 6.08 1.59 -14.38
C GLU A 61 5.74 1.78 -12.90
N ASN A 62 5.94 2.99 -12.35
CA ASN A 62 5.59 3.30 -10.97
C ASN A 62 4.07 3.27 -10.73
N GLU A 63 3.27 3.80 -11.66
CA GLU A 63 1.80 3.73 -11.58
C GLU A 63 1.32 2.28 -11.50
N ARG A 64 1.87 1.39 -12.33
CA ARG A 64 1.56 -0.06 -12.29
C ARG A 64 1.95 -0.69 -10.96
N LEU A 65 3.12 -0.35 -10.43
CA LEU A 65 3.57 -0.86 -9.13
C LEU A 65 2.67 -0.38 -7.99
N LEU A 66 2.28 0.89 -7.99
CA LEU A 66 1.40 1.45 -6.98
C LEU A 66 0.01 0.80 -7.03
N ALA A 67 -0.53 0.57 -8.23
CA ALA A 67 -1.79 -0.13 -8.41
C ALA A 67 -1.71 -1.57 -7.86
N ALA A 68 -0.62 -2.29 -8.15
CA ALA A 68 -0.41 -3.63 -7.62
C ALA A 68 -0.29 -3.65 -6.08
N ALA A 69 0.45 -2.69 -5.50
CA ALA A 69 0.58 -2.54 -4.06
C ALA A 69 -0.79 -2.28 -3.39
N LEU A 70 -1.62 -1.41 -3.99
CA LEU A 70 -2.97 -1.13 -3.50
C LEU A 70 -3.86 -2.38 -3.49
N GLN A 71 -3.78 -3.21 -4.54
CA GLN A 71 -4.50 -4.50 -4.57
C GLN A 71 -4.01 -5.43 -3.46
N GLY A 72 -2.70 -5.50 -3.24
CA GLY A 72 -2.11 -6.29 -2.15
C GLY A 72 -2.61 -5.86 -0.76
N VAL A 73 -2.63 -4.56 -0.48
CA VAL A 73 -3.15 -4.01 0.78
C VAL A 73 -4.63 -4.36 0.97
N ARG A 74 -5.45 -4.21 -0.07
CA ARG A 74 -6.88 -4.57 -0.03
C ARG A 74 -7.08 -6.07 0.23
N ALA A 75 -6.29 -6.93 -0.40
CA ALA A 75 -6.34 -8.37 -0.18
C ALA A 75 -5.97 -8.73 1.28
N ALA A 76 -4.93 -8.10 1.83
CA ALA A 76 -4.54 -8.29 3.22
C ALA A 76 -5.63 -7.82 4.20
N GLN A 77 -6.24 -6.65 3.95
CA GLN A 77 -7.37 -6.16 4.74
C GLN A 77 -8.56 -7.12 4.71
N SER A 78 -8.92 -7.64 3.53
CA SER A 78 -9.98 -8.64 3.38
C SER A 78 -9.67 -9.91 4.19
N ARG A 79 -8.44 -10.42 4.09
CA ARG A 79 -8.00 -11.59 4.85
C ARG A 79 -8.06 -11.36 6.36
N LEU A 80 -7.61 -10.21 6.83
CA LEU A 80 -7.66 -9.85 8.25
C LEU A 80 -9.11 -9.75 8.74
N LYS A 81 -10.00 -9.15 7.96
CA LYS A 81 -11.43 -9.09 8.28
C LYS A 81 -12.02 -10.49 8.45
N THR A 82 -11.73 -11.41 7.53
CA THR A 82 -12.19 -12.81 7.63
C THR A 82 -11.70 -13.49 8.90
N ILE A 83 -10.41 -13.32 9.24
CA ILE A 83 -9.82 -13.88 10.48
C ILE A 83 -10.47 -13.27 11.73
N MET A 84 -10.69 -11.96 11.75
CA MET A 84 -11.31 -11.28 12.89
C MET A 84 -12.79 -11.66 13.06
N VAL A 85 -13.51 -11.90 11.96
CA VAL A 85 -14.90 -12.38 11.99
C VAL A 85 -14.96 -13.83 12.49
N SER A 86 -14.10 -14.72 12.02
CA SER A 86 -14.06 -16.12 12.50
C SER A 86 -13.58 -16.25 13.95
N ALA A 87 -12.66 -15.38 14.39
CA ALA A 87 -12.17 -15.35 15.76
C ALA A 87 -13.18 -14.79 16.78
N ARG A 88 -14.17 -13.98 16.33
CA ARG A 88 -15.24 -13.44 17.19
C ARG A 88 -16.33 -14.46 17.55
N GLY A 89 -16.15 -15.71 17.13
CA GLY A 89 -17.02 -16.81 17.45
C GLY A 89 -17.64 -17.32 16.17
N TYR A 90 -17.49 -18.62 15.95
CA TYR A 90 -18.50 -19.38 15.25
C TYR A 90 -19.85 -19.03 15.90
N ASP A 91 -20.64 -18.18 15.26
CA ASP A 91 -22.09 -18.17 15.45
C ASP A 91 -22.57 -19.52 14.92
N SER A 92 -22.37 -20.56 15.71
CA SER A 92 -22.96 -21.86 15.46
C SER A 92 -24.45 -21.65 15.69
N TYR A 93 -25.21 -21.59 14.61
CA TYR A 93 -26.64 -21.83 14.68
C TYR A 93 -26.80 -23.23 15.26
N ASP A 94 -27.42 -23.33 16.43
CA ASP A 94 -27.91 -24.63 16.90
C ASP A 94 -28.96 -25.15 15.89
N ALA A 95 -29.28 -26.44 15.96
CA ALA A 95 -30.30 -27.06 15.10
C ALA A 95 -31.72 -26.46 15.29
N SER A 96 -31.89 -25.47 16.17
CA SER A 96 -33.13 -24.76 16.47
C SER A 96 -33.14 -23.27 16.08
N GLY A 97 -32.08 -22.77 15.42
CA GLY A 97 -32.03 -21.41 14.86
C GLY A 97 -31.69 -20.29 15.84
N HIS A 98 -31.24 -20.59 17.07
CA HIS A 98 -30.86 -19.55 18.04
C HIS A 98 -29.35 -19.25 18.00
N LYS A 99 -29.00 -17.95 18.04
CA LYS A 99 -27.63 -17.47 18.11
C LYS A 99 -27.09 -17.61 19.53
N THR A 100 -26.17 -18.53 19.76
CA THR A 100 -25.46 -18.65 21.04
C THR A 100 -23.99 -18.31 20.84
N ALA A 101 -23.53 -17.21 21.42
CA ALA A 101 -22.13 -16.83 21.41
C ALA A 101 -21.32 -17.76 22.31
N ILE A 102 -20.52 -18.65 21.73
CA ILE A 102 -19.57 -19.50 22.48
C ILE A 102 -18.38 -18.62 22.89
N ARG A 103 -18.52 -17.93 24.02
CA ARG A 103 -17.39 -17.30 24.71
C ARG A 103 -16.58 -18.43 25.35
N ARG A 104 -15.26 -18.47 25.13
CA ARG A 104 -14.36 -19.33 25.92
C ARG A 104 -14.35 -18.78 27.35
N ASP A 105 -15.33 -19.15 28.16
CA ASP A 105 -15.23 -18.97 29.61
C ASP A 105 -14.24 -19.99 30.16
N GLY A 106 -13.36 -19.48 31.01
CA GLY A 106 -12.32 -20.23 31.68
C GLY A 106 -12.88 -21.43 32.44
N SER A 107 -12.06 -22.48 32.45
CA SER A 107 -12.11 -23.66 33.31
C SER A 107 -12.99 -23.56 34.56
N ALA A 108 -14.18 -24.17 34.50
CA ALA A 108 -14.86 -24.70 35.69
C ALA A 108 -15.13 -26.19 35.46
N PHE A 109 -14.04 -26.97 35.43
CA PHE A 109 -14.14 -28.42 35.58
C PHE A 109 -14.40 -28.72 37.08
N GLU A 110 -15.67 -28.83 37.48
CA GLU A 110 -16.02 -29.53 38.71
C GLU A 110 -16.08 -31.03 38.44
N ARG A 111 -15.07 -31.74 38.93
CA ARG A 111 -15.02 -33.21 39.00
C ARG A 111 -15.84 -33.63 40.21
N ARG A 112 -17.07 -34.11 40.02
CA ARG A 112 -17.81 -34.80 41.09
C ARG A 112 -17.40 -36.27 41.13
N ALA A 113 -16.78 -36.62 42.25
CA ALA A 113 -16.68 -37.98 42.78
C ALA A 113 -18.03 -38.41 43.38
#